data_AF-A0A926AWC2-F1
#
_entry.id   AF-A0A926AWC2-F1
#
_cell.length_a   1.000
_cell.length_b   1.000
_cell.length_c   1.000
_cell.angle_alpha   90.00
_cell.angle_beta   90.00
_cell.angle_gamma   90.00
#
_symmetry.space_group_name_H-M   'P 1'
#
loop_
_entity.id
_entity.type
_entity.pdbx_description
1 polymer ?
#
loop_
_entity_poly.entity_id
_entity_poly.type
_entity_poly.pdbx_seq_one_letter_code
_entity_poly.pdbx_strand_id
1 'polypeptide(L)'
;YITFATSGPDSRTTQVFINYKDNRRLDDMGFAPFGQVVSGMDVVDKLNDKYGGTPSDSQPQIQSQGNKFLDAKFPGLDSIKKATIVEKK
;
A
#
# COMPACT_ATOMS: atom_id res chain seq x y z
N TYR A 1 1.64 10.80 0.74
CA TYR A 1 2.68 10.16 1.56
C TYR A 1 2.63 8.65 1.39
N ILE A 2 3.78 7.99 1.50
CA ILE A 2 3.91 6.54 1.62
C ILE A 2 4.18 6.23 3.09
N THR A 3 3.35 5.37 3.67
CA THR A 3 3.24 5.20 5.12
C THR A 3 3.15 3.72 5.48
N PHE A 4 3.82 3.31 6.55
CA PHE A 4 3.68 1.94 7.08
C PHE A 4 2.29 1.74 7.70
N ALA A 5 1.68 0.58 7.44
CA ALA A 5 0.54 0.13 8.23
C ALA A 5 1.00 -0.29 9.63
N THR A 6 0.10 -0.22 10.61
CA THR A 6 0.39 -0.55 12.00
C THR A 6 -0.87 -1.01 12.75
N SER A 7 -0.67 -1.75 13.85
CA SER A 7 -1.68 -2.11 14.84
C SER A 7 -1.34 -1.56 16.24
N GLY A 8 -0.35 -0.67 16.33
CA GLY A 8 0.07 -0.01 17.58
C GLY A 8 1.57 0.31 17.61
N PRO A 9 2.10 0.71 18.78
CA PRO A 9 3.54 0.85 18.98
C PRO A 9 4.29 -0.42 18.59
N ASP A 10 5.43 -0.26 17.92
CA ASP A 10 6.38 -1.34 17.58
C ASP A 10 5.82 -2.54 16.79
N SER A 11 4.74 -2.35 16.03
CA SER A 11 4.05 -3.44 15.31
C SER A 11 4.13 -3.33 13.77
N ARG A 12 5.00 -2.48 13.23
CA ARG A 12 5.14 -2.27 11.79
C ARG A 12 5.73 -3.52 11.13
N THR A 13 5.17 -3.89 9.97
CA THR A 13 5.66 -4.99 9.13
C THR A 13 6.14 -4.44 7.78
N THR A 14 5.96 -5.18 6.69
CA THR A 14 6.28 -4.76 5.31
C THR A 14 5.09 -4.12 4.59
N GLN A 15 3.92 -4.01 5.23
CA GLN A 15 2.74 -3.41 4.61
C GLN A 15 2.83 -1.88 4.62
N VAL A 16 2.62 -1.27 3.46
CA VAL A 16 2.61 0.19 3.26
C VAL A 16 1.40 0.62 2.45
N PHE A 17 0.99 1.88 2.58
CA PHE A 17 -0.08 2.50 1.79
C PHE A 17 0.31 3.90 1.32
N ILE A 18 -0.38 4.37 0.29
CA ILE A 18 -0.26 5.73 -0.25
C ILE A 18 -1.48 6.53 0.19
N ASN A 19 -1.26 7.70 0.77
CA ASN A 19 -2.31 8.68 1.02
C ASN A 19 -2.71 9.39 -0.28
N TYR A 20 -3.99 9.28 -0.66
CA TYR A 20 -4.59 9.96 -1.83
C TYR A 20 -4.98 11.40 -1.51
N LYS A 21 -5.15 11.72 -0.22
CA LYS A 21 -5.49 13.05 0.29
C LYS A 21 -4.84 13.26 1.66
N ASP A 22 -5.02 14.46 2.21
CA ASP A 22 -4.61 14.74 3.58
C ASP A 22 -5.49 13.95 4.57
N ASN A 23 -4.83 13.17 5.43
CA ASN A 23 -5.45 12.25 6.38
C ASN A 23 -4.91 12.51 7.80
N ARG A 24 -4.92 13.77 8.25
CA ARG A 24 -4.38 14.24 9.55
C ARG A 24 -4.77 13.38 10.76
N ARG A 25 -5.94 12.74 10.74
CA ARG A 25 -6.37 11.80 11.80
C ARG A 25 -5.38 10.65 12.05
N LEU A 26 -4.56 10.29 11.06
CA LEU A 26 -3.59 9.21 11.16
C LEU A 26 -2.36 9.59 11.99
N ASP A 27 -2.11 10.90 12.15
CA ASP A 27 -0.98 11.41 12.93
C ASP A 27 -1.13 11.00 14.40
N ASP A 28 -2.32 11.21 14.97
CA ASP A 28 -2.63 10.83 16.36
C ASP A 28 -2.73 9.31 16.56
N MET A 29 -2.87 8.54 15.47
CA MET A 29 -2.93 7.07 15.50
C MET A 29 -1.53 6.42 15.41
N GLY A 30 -0.45 7.21 15.27
CA GLY A 30 0.93 6.71 15.27
C GLY A 30 1.37 6.05 13.96
N PHE A 31 0.71 6.36 12.84
CA PHE A 31 1.16 5.90 11.53
C PHE A 31 2.45 6.64 11.13
N ALA A 32 3.46 5.89 10.68
CA ALA A 32 4.78 6.43 10.38
C ALA A 32 4.99 6.63 8.86
N PRO A 33 4.85 7.85 8.31
CA PRO A 33 5.23 8.13 6.94
C PRO A 33 6.75 8.03 6.78
N PHE A 34 7.21 7.49 5.65
CA PHE A 34 8.64 7.39 5.34
C PHE A 34 8.99 7.92 3.94
N GLY A 35 7.99 8.31 3.16
CA GLY A 35 8.22 8.84 1.82
C GLY A 35 7.03 9.62 1.27
N GLN A 36 7.23 10.20 0.10
CA GLN A 36 6.21 10.91 -0.64
C GLN A 36 6.33 10.55 -2.12
N VAL A 37 5.18 10.41 -2.78
CA VAL A 37 5.14 10.34 -4.24
C VAL A 37 5.44 11.74 -4.77
N VAL A 38 6.63 11.92 -5.35
CA VAL A 38 7.08 13.21 -5.90
C VAL A 38 6.69 13.41 -7.37
N SER A 39 6.33 12.32 -8.06
CA SER A 39 5.86 12.31 -9.44
C SER A 39 4.99 11.07 -9.67
N GLY A 40 4.00 11.17 -10.57
CA GLY A 40 3.13 10.04 -10.96
C GLY A 40 1.94 9.78 -10.05
N MET A 41 1.45 10.76 -9.28
CA MET A 41 0.20 10.60 -8.52
C MET A 41 -1.01 10.35 -9.42
N ASP A 42 -1.01 10.90 -10.64
CA ASP A 42 -2.06 10.65 -11.64
C ASP A 42 -2.11 9.18 -12.11
N VAL A 43 -1.01 8.42 -11.95
CA VAL A 43 -0.96 6.98 -12.18
C VAL A 43 -1.55 6.23 -10.98
N VAL A 44 -1.26 6.68 -9.76
CA VAL A 44 -1.85 6.13 -8.54
C VAL A 44 -3.37 6.28 -8.54
N ASP A 45 -3.88 7.43 -9.01
CA ASP A 45 -5.32 7.70 -9.11
C ASP A 45 -6.05 6.79 -10.13
N LYS A 46 -5.31 6.11 -11.01
CA LYS A 46 -5.84 5.22 -12.05
C LYS A 46 -5.71 3.73 -11.70
N LEU A 47 -5.22 3.40 -10.50
CA LEU A 47 -5.18 2.01 -10.05
C LEU A 47 -6.60 1.42 -10.06
N ASN A 48 -6.71 0.15 -10.43
CA ASN A 48 -7.97 -0.55 -10.59
C ASN A 48 -8.75 -0.60 -9.26
N ASP A 49 -9.84 0.16 -9.20
CA ASP A 49 -10.67 0.33 -8.01
C ASP A 49 -11.80 -0.72 -7.90
N LYS A 50 -11.93 -1.62 -8.89
CA LYS A 50 -12.99 -2.64 -8.98
C LYS A 50 -13.21 -3.43 -7.69
N TYR A 51 -12.14 -3.66 -6.93
CA TYR A 51 -12.16 -4.49 -5.72
C TYR A 51 -12.30 -3.68 -4.41
N GLY A 52 -12.19 -2.35 -4.47
CA GLY A 52 -12.21 -1.47 -3.31
C GLY A 52 -11.27 -1.94 -2.19
N GLY A 53 -11.76 -1.91 -0.94
CA GLY A 53 -11.01 -2.37 0.23
C GLY A 53 -10.91 -3.89 0.39
N THR A 54 -11.71 -4.68 -0.35
CA THR A 54 -11.88 -6.14 -0.18
C THR A 54 -10.58 -6.95 -0.16
N PRO A 55 -9.55 -6.64 -0.96
CA PRO A 55 -8.27 -7.36 -0.87
C PRO A 55 -7.67 -7.30 0.54
N SER A 56 -7.83 -6.18 1.24
CA SER A 56 -7.31 -5.97 2.60
C SER A 56 -7.99 -6.82 3.66
N ASP A 57 -9.21 -7.32 3.40
CA ASP A 57 -9.91 -8.24 4.31
C ASP A 57 -9.33 -9.65 4.26
N SER A 58 -8.53 -9.97 3.23
CA SER A 58 -7.90 -11.28 3.05
C SER A 58 -6.42 -11.30 3.47
N GLN A 59 -6.04 -10.46 4.43
CA GLN A 59 -4.66 -10.34 4.92
C GLN A 59 -4.01 -11.67 5.34
N PRO A 60 -4.67 -12.58 6.09
CA PRO A 60 -4.07 -13.88 6.44
C PRO A 60 -3.72 -14.73 5.21
N GLN A 61 -4.57 -14.70 4.18
CA GLN A 61 -4.33 -15.42 2.92
C GLN A 61 -3.22 -14.76 2.11
N ILE A 62 -3.17 -13.42 2.07
CA ILE A 62 -2.09 -12.69 1.39
C ILE A 62 -0.75 -13.02 2.05
N GLN A 63 -0.68 -13.07 3.38
CA GLN A 63 0.55 -13.41 4.10
C GLN A 63 0.99 -14.86 3.87
N SER A 64 0.05 -15.81 3.85
CA SER A 64 0.37 -17.24 3.73
C SER A 64 0.56 -17.74 2.29
N GLN A 65 -0.13 -17.13 1.32
CA GLN A 65 -0.20 -17.61 -0.07
C GLN A 65 0.36 -16.62 -1.10
N GLY A 66 0.54 -15.36 -0.72
CA GLY A 66 1.13 -14.32 -1.57
C GLY A 66 0.37 -14.10 -2.88
N ASN A 67 1.14 -13.86 -3.95
CA ASN A 67 0.58 -13.53 -5.28
C ASN A 67 -0.30 -14.64 -5.84
N LYS A 68 -0.05 -15.92 -5.54
CA LYS A 68 -0.89 -17.01 -6.02
C LYS A 68 -2.35 -16.83 -5.62
N PHE A 69 -2.60 -16.35 -4.41
CA PHE A 69 -3.94 -16.06 -3.91
C PHE A 69 -4.52 -14.78 -4.55
N LEU A 70 -3.71 -13.72 -4.64
CA LEU A 70 -4.14 -12.44 -5.22
C LEU A 70 -4.51 -12.60 -6.70
N ASP A 71 -3.69 -13.29 -7.49
CA ASP A 71 -3.90 -13.52 -8.92
C ASP A 71 -5.19 -14.34 -9.17
N ALA A 72 -5.47 -15.32 -8.29
CA ALA A 72 -6.67 -16.16 -8.41
C ALA A 72 -7.95 -15.44 -7.98
N LYS A 73 -7.92 -14.68 -6.87
CA LYS A 73 -9.12 -14.04 -6.29
C LYS A 73 -9.39 -12.65 -6.86
N PHE A 74 -8.34 -11.93 -7.26
CA PHE A 74 -8.39 -10.55 -7.74
C PHE A 74 -7.57 -10.39 -9.03
N PRO A 75 -7.96 -11.06 -10.13
CA PRO A 75 -7.15 -11.13 -11.36
C PRO A 75 -6.89 -9.77 -12.04
N GLY A 76 -7.64 -8.72 -11.70
CA GLY A 76 -7.41 -7.36 -12.20
C GLY A 76 -6.61 -6.45 -11.25
N LEU A 77 -6.09 -6.97 -10.13
CA LEU A 77 -5.40 -6.16 -9.14
C LEU A 77 -4.03 -5.71 -9.68
N ASP A 78 -3.79 -4.40 -9.64
CA ASP A 78 -2.51 -3.85 -10.07
C ASP A 78 -1.37 -4.29 -9.15
N SER A 79 -0.20 -4.49 -9.76
CA SER A 79 0.99 -5.00 -9.07
C SER A 79 2.23 -4.21 -9.44
N ILE A 80 3.06 -3.91 -8.45
CA ILE A 80 4.40 -3.39 -8.68
C ILE A 80 5.28 -4.54 -9.19
N LYS A 81 5.74 -4.45 -10.44
CA LYS A 81 6.62 -5.46 -11.05
C LYS A 81 8.10 -5.19 -10.83
N LYS A 82 8.48 -3.94 -10.58
CA LYS A 82 9.87 -3.51 -10.37
C LYS A 82 9.90 -2.29 -9.46
N ALA A 83 10.86 -2.28 -8.55
CA ALA A 83 11.25 -1.11 -7.76
C ALA A 83 12.77 -1.00 -7.79
N THR A 84 13.29 0.22 -7.88
CA THR A 84 14.73 0.49 -7.92
C THR A 84 15.06 1.68 -7.05
N ILE A 85 16.19 1.60 -6.34
CA ILE A 85 16.77 2.77 -5.68
C ILE A 85 17.46 3.58 -6.77
N VAL A 86 17.11 4.86 -6.86
CA VAL A 86 17.74 5.81 -7.78
C VAL A 86 18.69 6.70 -6.99
N GLU A 87 19.86 6.98 -7.55
CA GLU A 87 20.76 7.96 -6.96
C GLU A 87 20.11 9.34 -7.02
N LYS A 88 20.32 10.14 -5.97
CA LYS A 88 19.86 11.51 -5.92
C LYS A 88 20.67 12.30 -6.96
N LYS A 89 20.01 12.82 -7.99
CA LYS A 89 20.61 13.77 -8.92
C LYS A 89 20.91 15.10 -8.23
#